data_AF-A0A916ZAB5-F1
#
_entry.id   AF-A0A916ZAB5-F1
#
_cell.length_a   1.000
_cell.length_b   1.000
_cell.length_c   1.000
_cell.angle_alpha   90.00
_cell.angle_beta   90.00
_cell.angle_gamma   90.00
#
_symmetry.space_group_name_H-M   'P 1'
#
loop_
_entity.id
_entity.type
_entity.pdbx_description
1 polymer ?
#
loop_
_entity_poly.entity_id
_entity_poly.type
_entity_poly.pdbx_seq_one_letter_code
_entity_poly.pdbx_strand_id
1 'polypeptide(L)' 'MTISSLPLADSSLLRQQMYIGGDWIGDADHPVNDPASGEKIAFVPRADGKLARQAIEAAQVAMAEWKARLAADRAKLLRR' A
#
# COMPACT_ATOMS: atom_id res chain seq x y z
N MET A 1 -6.28 -9.80 -20.59
CA MET A 1 -4.98 -9.32 -20.10
C MET A 1 -4.51 -10.31 -19.05
N THR A 2 -3.56 -11.16 -19.38
CA THR A 2 -3.08 -12.25 -18.51
C THR A 2 -2.15 -11.68 -17.45
N ILE A 3 -2.47 -11.95 -16.18
CA ILE A 3 -1.57 -11.74 -15.04
C ILE A 3 -0.74 -13.02 -14.98
N SER A 4 0.59 -12.95 -15.08
CA SER A 4 1.44 -14.11 -14.78
C SER A 4 1.14 -14.50 -13.33
N SER A 5 0.60 -15.71 -13.13
CA SER A 5 0.20 -16.19 -11.80
C SER A 5 1.48 -16.42 -10.98
N LEU A 6 1.87 -15.43 -10.18
CA LEU A 6 2.93 -15.61 -9.19
C LEU A 6 2.51 -16.75 -8.24
N PRO A 7 3.40 -17.73 -7.95
CA PRO A 7 3.10 -18.81 -7.02
C PRO A 7 3.13 -18.28 -5.58
N LEU A 8 2.04 -17.62 -5.17
CA LEU A 8 1.87 -17.06 -3.83
C LEU A 8 1.05 -18.02 -2.97
N ALA A 9 1.48 -18.22 -1.72
CA ALA A 9 0.69 -18.95 -0.72
C ALA A 9 -0.58 -18.17 -0.33
N ASP A 10 -0.52 -16.83 -0.37
CA ASP A 10 -1.65 -15.94 -0.17
C ASP A 10 -1.68 -14.90 -1.31
N SER A 11 -2.69 -14.99 -2.16
CA SER A 11 -2.88 -14.08 -3.30
C SER A 11 -3.32 -12.68 -2.90
N SER A 12 -3.84 -12.50 -1.68
CA SER A 12 -4.31 -11.21 -1.17
C SER A 12 -3.16 -10.23 -0.86
N LEU A 13 -1.93 -10.73 -0.78
CA LEU A 13 -0.73 -9.92 -0.61
C LEU A 13 -0.35 -9.15 -1.89
N LEU A 14 -0.76 -9.64 -3.06
CA LEU A 14 -0.55 -8.94 -4.31
C LEU A 14 -1.57 -7.81 -4.44
N ARG A 15 -1.19 -6.61 -3.98
CA ARG A 15 -2.03 -5.41 -4.05
C ARG A 15 -1.68 -4.54 -5.24
N GLN A 16 -2.71 -4.00 -5.87
CA GLN A 16 -2.61 -3.12 -7.05
C GLN A 16 -3.22 -1.74 -6.76
N GLN A 17 -3.29 -1.37 -5.49
CA GLN A 17 -3.80 -0.11 -4.96
C GLN A 17 -2.79 0.48 -3.98
N MET A 18 -2.93 1.77 -3.67
CA MET A 18 -2.20 2.43 -2.59
C MET A 18 -3.00 2.38 -1.29
N TYR A 19 -2.30 2.25 -0.16
CA TYR A 19 -2.93 2.31 1.16
C TYR A 19 -2.83 3.72 1.73
N ILE A 20 -3.95 4.46 1.71
CA ILE A 20 -4.02 5.85 2.17
C ILE A 20 -5.18 5.99 3.16
N GLY A 21 -4.88 6.48 4.36
CA GLY A 21 -5.91 6.79 5.37
C GLY A 21 -6.69 5.60 5.92
N GLY A 22 -6.22 4.37 5.73
CA GLY A 22 -6.94 3.17 6.13
C GLY A 22 -7.60 2.41 4.97
N ASP A 23 -7.57 2.97 3.77
CA ASP A 23 -8.25 2.43 2.61
C ASP A 23 -7.30 2.09 1.47
N TRP A 24 -7.67 1.08 0.68
CA TRP A 24 -7.00 0.74 -0.58
C TRP A 24 -7.64 1.52 -1.73
N ILE A 25 -6.90 2.46 -2.30
CA ILE A 25 -7.40 3.38 -3.34
C ILE A 25 -6.44 3.50 -4.54
N GLY A 26 -6.98 4.04 -5.65
CA GLY A 26 -6.23 4.35 -6.86
C GLY A 26 -6.34 3.28 -7.94
N ASP A 27 -6.42 3.72 -9.19
CA ASP A 27 -6.51 2.86 -10.35
C ASP A 27 -5.13 2.40 -10.79
N ALA A 28 -4.99 1.10 -11.06
CA ALA A 28 -3.74 0.48 -11.43
C ALA A 28 -3.39 0.77 -12.91
N ASP A 29 -2.50 1.72 -13.16
CA ASP A 29 -2.16 2.18 -14.52
C ASP A 29 -0.66 2.05 -14.87
N HIS A 30 0.20 1.88 -13.86
CA HIS A 30 1.64 1.82 -14.04
C HIS A 30 2.17 0.38 -13.95
N PRO A 31 2.80 -0.18 -14.99
CA PRO A 31 3.28 -1.55 -14.97
C PRO A 31 4.52 -1.72 -14.09
N VAL A 32 4.55 -2.81 -13.33
CA VAL A 32 5.73 -3.30 -12.61
C VAL A 32 6.19 -4.58 -13.28
N ASN A 33 7.44 -4.60 -13.74
CA ASN A 33 8.01 -5.72 -14.48
C ASN A 33 9.14 -6.38 -13.67
N ASP A 34 9.30 -7.68 -13.86
CA ASP A 34 10.44 -8.45 -13.37
C ASP A 34 11.71 -8.04 -14.16
N PRO A 35 12.77 -7.55 -13.50
CA PRO A 35 13.99 -7.13 -14.19
C PRO A 35 14.79 -8.29 -14.82
N ALA A 36 14.57 -9.55 -14.39
CA ALA A 36 15.29 -10.70 -14.91
C ALA A 36 14.67 -11.26 -16.20
N SER A 37 13.34 -11.32 -16.26
CA SER A 37 12.59 -11.88 -17.40
C SER A 37 11.97 -10.82 -18.32
N GLY A 38 11.76 -9.61 -17.81
CA GLY A 38 10.99 -8.56 -18.46
C GLY A 38 9.47 -8.79 -18.39
N GLU A 39 9.00 -9.88 -17.78
CA GLU A 39 7.57 -10.15 -17.65
C GLU A 39 6.89 -9.16 -16.70
N LYS A 40 5.65 -8.78 -17.02
CA LYS A 40 4.86 -7.90 -16.18
C LYS A 40 4.29 -8.66 -14.98
N ILE A 41 4.60 -8.17 -13.79
CA ILE A 41 4.13 -8.71 -12.51
C ILE A 41 2.74 -8.14 -12.17
N ALA A 42 2.58 -6.82 -12.21
CA ALA A 42 1.37 -6.14 -11.77
C ALA A 42 1.21 -4.76 -12.42
N PHE A 43 0.05 -4.14 -12.21
CA PHE A 43 -0.10 -2.70 -12.35
C PHE A 43 -0.25 -2.08 -10.95
N VAL A 44 0.32 -0.90 -10.75
CA VAL A 44 0.17 -0.11 -9.54
C VAL A 44 -0.29 1.30 -9.91
N PRO A 45 -0.96 2.03 -9.03
CA PRO A 45 -1.33 3.41 -9.33
C PRO A 45 -0.09 4.29 -9.44
N ARG A 46 -0.14 5.31 -10.30
CA ARG A 46 0.84 6.41 -10.28
C ARG A 46 0.42 7.48 -9.26
N ALA A 47 1.20 7.66 -8.21
CA ALA A 47 0.94 8.71 -7.23
C ALA A 47 1.09 10.10 -7.87
N ASP A 48 0.18 11.01 -7.52
CA ASP A 48 0.23 12.41 -7.91
C ASP A 48 0.22 13.33 -6.67
N GLY A 49 0.30 14.64 -6.89
CA GLY A 49 0.27 15.63 -5.81
C GLY A 49 -1.04 15.66 -5.03
N LYS A 50 -2.15 15.17 -5.60
CA LYS A 50 -3.46 15.11 -4.93
C LYS A 50 -3.47 13.95 -3.94
N LEU A 51 -3.08 12.75 -4.38
CA LEU A 51 -2.94 11.57 -3.52
C LEU A 51 -1.94 11.82 -2.39
N ALA A 52 -0.82 12.48 -2.68
CA ALA A 52 0.16 12.85 -1.66
C ALA A 52 -0.45 13.77 -0.59
N ARG A 53 -1.24 14.78 -0.99
CA ARG A 53 -1.94 15.67 -0.05
C ARG A 53 -2.97 14.92 0.80
N GLN A 54 -3.76 14.04 0.19
CA GLN A 54 -4.71 13.19 0.92
C GLN A 54 -4.02 12.31 1.97
N ALA A 55 -2.86 11.74 1.62
CA ALA A 55 -2.07 10.95 2.56
C ALA A 55 -1.53 11.78 3.73
N ILE A 56 -1.07 13.02 3.48
CA ILE A 56 -0.62 13.95 4.52
C ILE A 56 -1.77 14.29 5.47
N GLU A 57 -2.94 14.65 4.93
CA GLU A 57 -4.12 15.00 5.72
C GLU A 57 -4.59 13.84 6.59
N ALA A 58 -4.66 12.63 6.02
CA ALA A 58 -5.05 11.43 6.77
C ALA A 58 -4.04 11.09 7.87
N ALA A 59 -2.74 11.21 7.59
CA ALA A 59 -1.69 11.01 8.59
C ALA A 59 -1.79 12.04 9.73
N GLN A 60 -2.07 13.31 9.40
CA GLN A 60 -2.25 14.38 10.40
C GLN A 60 -3.40 14.08 11.36
N VAL A 61 -4.52 13.55 10.85
CA VAL A 61 -5.66 13.13 11.68
C VAL A 61 -5.29 11.95 12.57
N ALA A 62 -4.70 10.89 12.00
CA ALA A 62 -4.32 9.69 12.74
C ALA A 62 -3.23 9.93 13.80
N MET A 63 -2.35 10.92 13.59
CA MET A 63 -1.26 11.26 14.51
C MET A 63 -1.76 11.57 15.92
N ALA A 64 -2.92 12.22 16.05
CA ALA A 64 -3.48 12.62 17.34
C ALA A 64 -3.77 11.42 18.24
N GLU A 65 -4.41 10.38 17.70
CA GLU A 65 -4.68 9.15 18.43
C GLU A 65 -3.40 8.34 18.65
N TRP A 66 -2.57 8.21 17.60
CA TRP A 66 -1.34 7.40 17.68
C TRP A 66 -0.36 7.90 18.74
N LYS A 67 -0.16 9.21 18.85
CA LYS A 67 0.76 9.81 19.83
C LYS A 67 0.25 9.67 21.27
N ALA A 68 -1.07 9.60 21.46
CA ALA A 68 -1.69 9.48 22.78
C ALA A 68 -1.60 8.05 23.36
N ARG A 69 -1.39 7.03 22.51
CA ARG A 69 -1.23 5.64 22.94
C ARG A 69 0.00 5.46 23.83
N LEU A 70 -0.04 4.50 24.75
CA LEU A 70 1.11 4.15 25.56
C LEU A 70 2.19 3.46 24.71
N ALA A 71 3.45 3.59 25.11
CA ALA A 71 4.57 2.92 24.43
C ALA A 71 4.38 1.39 24.37
N ALA A 72 3.88 0.80 25.46
CA ALA A 72 3.59 -0.63 25.53
C ALA A 72 2.53 -1.07 24.50
N ASP A 73 1.50 -0.24 24.26
CA ASP A 73 0.44 -0.58 23.31
C ASP A 73 0.92 -0.45 21.86
N ARG A 74 1.72 0.58 21.56
CA ARG A 74 2.38 0.67 20.25
C ARG A 74 3.32 -0.51 19.99
N ALA A 75 4.09 -0.93 20.99
CA ALA A 75 4.99 -2.08 20.88
C ALA A 75 4.23 -3.39 20.59
N LYS A 76 3.06 -3.60 21.22
CA LYS A 76 2.20 -4.76 20.94
C LYS A 76 1.70 -4.77 19.49
N LEU A 77 1.34 -3.62 18.93
CA LEU A 77 0.89 -3.51 17.54
C LEU A 77 2.02 -3.78 16.54
N LEU A 78 3.23 -3.27 16.79
CA LEU A 78 4.38 -3.44 15.90
C LEU A 78 4.97 -4.86 15.89
N ARG A 79 4.73 -5.66 16.93
CA ARG A 79 5.24 -7.04 17.02
C ARG A 79 4.36 -8.07 16.28
N ARG A 80 3.13 -7.70 15.96
CA ARG A 80 2.17 -8.58 15.25
C ARG A 80 2.54 -8.67 13.79
#